data_AF-A0AAD1JH35-F1
#
_entry.id   AF-A0AAD1JH35-F1
#
_cell.length_a   1.000
_cell.length_b   1.000
_cell.length_c   1.000
_cell.angle_alpha   90.00
_cell.angle_beta   90.00
_cell.angle_gamma   90.00
#
_symmetry.space_group_name_H-M   'P 1'
#
loop_
_entity.id
_entity.type
_entity.pdbx_description
1 polymer ?
#
loop_
_entity_poly.entity_id
_entity_poly.type
_entity_poly.pdbx_seq_one_letter_code
_entity_poly.pdbx_strand_id
1 'polypeptide(L)'
;MRLRLKNYIFYKYFNSFFTGLSVGSIFVIYTPLQPSIFSFGGIVLAVGMLLIAKFYDVLLNIRRYFQIGLFVELVMLGLIIIFLLHPYTYMTALLVYSGYQLTFMFGAYLVRAETLIVKKAVALTKVDISKQVGYLVGMVGSFIFYQIVDATKQQQVYMLHYLLLVVEVVIIMLFIKSFERHK
;
A
#
# COMPACT_ATOMS: atom_id res chain seq x y z
N MET A 1 16.72 13.90 -9.11
CA MET A 1 15.34 13.51 -9.45
C MET A 1 14.44 14.69 -9.15
N ARG A 2 13.38 14.88 -9.94
CA ARG A 2 12.36 15.92 -9.73
C ARG A 2 10.98 15.29 -9.63
N LEU A 3 10.15 15.82 -8.73
CA LEU A 3 8.78 15.37 -8.56
C LEU A 3 7.83 16.08 -9.54
N ARG A 4 7.04 15.31 -10.30
CA ARG A 4 5.90 15.78 -11.09
C ARG A 4 4.64 15.75 -10.23
N LEU A 5 4.33 16.89 -9.59
CA LEU A 5 3.24 16.99 -8.61
C LEU A 5 1.89 16.46 -9.12
N LYS A 6 1.50 16.74 -10.37
CA LYS A 6 0.23 16.27 -10.95
C LYS A 6 0.13 14.75 -10.92
N ASN A 7 1.15 14.06 -11.45
CA ASN A 7 1.18 12.59 -11.47
C ASN A 7 1.25 12.01 -10.05
N TYR A 8 1.96 12.69 -9.16
CA TYR A 8 2.11 12.27 -7.78
C TYR A 8 0.79 12.32 -7.00
N ILE A 9 -0.03 13.35 -7.22
CA ILE A 9 -1.38 13.45 -6.65
C ILE A 9 -2.24 12.27 -7.11
N PHE A 10 -2.24 11.96 -8.42
CA PHE A 10 -2.97 10.79 -8.93
C PHE A 10 -2.42 9.47 -8.37
N TYR A 11 -1.10 9.30 -8.28
CA TYR A 11 -0.50 8.14 -7.62
C TYR A 11 -1.05 7.98 -6.18
N LYS A 12 -1.07 9.06 -5.39
CA LYS A 12 -1.58 9.03 -4.02
C LYS A 12 -3.07 8.74 -3.92
N TYR A 13 -3.86 9.26 -4.85
CA TYR A 13 -5.26 8.88 -4.99
C TYR A 13 -5.42 7.38 -5.17
N PHE A 14 -4.76 6.79 -6.18
CA PHE A 14 -4.91 5.38 -6.50
C PHE A 14 -4.35 4.46 -5.41
N ASN A 15 -3.23 4.83 -4.79
CA ASN A 15 -2.65 4.09 -3.67
C ASN A 15 -3.58 4.06 -2.44
N SER A 16 -4.23 5.18 -2.12
CA SER A 16 -5.24 5.21 -1.05
C SER A 16 -6.56 4.53 -1.46
N PHE A 17 -6.95 4.61 -2.73
CA PHE A 17 -8.09 3.87 -3.28
C PHE A 17 -7.91 2.35 -3.17
N PHE A 18 -6.73 1.84 -3.53
CA PHE A 18 -6.35 0.44 -3.31
C PHE A 18 -6.54 0.04 -1.85
N THR A 19 -6.00 0.84 -0.93
CA THR A 19 -6.12 0.59 0.51
C THR A 19 -7.60 0.53 0.93
N GLY A 20 -8.42 1.48 0.48
CA GLY A 20 -9.86 1.51 0.76
C GLY A 20 -10.60 0.28 0.22
N LEU A 21 -10.24 -0.19 -0.97
CA LEU A 21 -10.80 -1.43 -1.54
C LEU A 21 -10.42 -2.66 -0.69
N SER A 22 -9.17 -2.75 -0.27
CA SER A 22 -8.61 -3.96 0.35
C SER A 22 -8.90 -4.12 1.84
N VAL A 23 -9.35 -3.10 2.58
CA VAL A 23 -9.52 -3.19 4.04
C VAL A 23 -10.37 -4.40 4.45
N GLY A 24 -11.49 -4.63 3.77
CA GLY A 24 -12.40 -5.73 4.10
C GLY A 24 -11.84 -7.13 3.77
N SER A 25 -10.95 -7.25 2.77
CA SER A 25 -10.44 -8.56 2.34
C SER A 25 -9.51 -9.21 3.36
N ILE A 26 -8.82 -8.37 4.14
CA ILE A 26 -7.82 -8.80 5.12
C ILE A 26 -8.41 -9.78 6.14
N PHE A 27 -9.65 -9.55 6.59
CA PHE A 27 -10.32 -10.43 7.56
C PHE A 27 -10.53 -11.85 7.03
N VAL A 28 -10.80 -11.99 5.73
CA VAL A 28 -10.98 -13.29 5.09
C VAL A 28 -9.64 -13.95 4.81
N ILE A 29 -8.64 -13.19 4.34
CA ILE A 29 -7.30 -13.74 4.06
C ILE A 29 -6.64 -14.25 5.34
N TYR A 30 -6.79 -13.51 6.45
CA TYR A 30 -6.12 -13.82 7.71
C TYR A 30 -6.87 -14.81 8.61
N THR A 31 -8.02 -15.32 8.18
CA THR A 31 -8.79 -16.33 8.92
C THR A 31 -7.97 -17.51 9.45
N PRO A 32 -6.98 -18.09 8.73
CA PRO A 32 -6.21 -19.22 9.25
C PRO A 32 -5.10 -18.83 10.25
N LEU A 33 -4.85 -17.54 10.50
CA LEU A 33 -3.80 -17.08 11.39
C LEU A 33 -4.29 -16.97 12.84
N GLN A 34 -3.48 -17.42 13.79
CA GLN A 34 -3.77 -17.32 15.22
C GLN A 34 -3.50 -15.90 15.76
N PRO A 35 -4.24 -15.45 16.80
CA PRO A 35 -4.00 -14.17 17.48
C PRO A 35 -2.54 -13.88 17.85
N SER A 36 -1.81 -14.91 18.32
CA SER A 36 -0.40 -14.82 18.70
C SER A 36 0.52 -14.38 17.56
N ILE A 37 0.20 -14.72 16.31
CA ILE A 37 0.96 -14.33 15.13
C ILE A 37 0.87 -12.83 14.90
N PHE A 38 -0.30 -12.23 15.13
CA PHE A 38 -0.47 -10.77 15.00
C PHE A 38 0.32 -10.01 16.07
N SER A 39 0.35 -10.52 17.30
CA SER A 39 1.16 -9.95 18.38
C SER A 39 2.65 -10.03 18.06
N PHE A 40 3.12 -11.18 17.58
CA PHE A 40 4.52 -11.34 17.19
C PHE A 40 4.89 -10.44 16.01
N GLY A 41 4.05 -10.39 14.97
CA GLY A 41 4.26 -9.50 13.83
C GLY A 41 4.26 -8.03 14.23
N GLY A 42 3.43 -7.63 15.21
CA GLY A 42 3.45 -6.28 15.80
C GLY A 42 4.78 -5.94 16.49
N ILE A 43 5.37 -6.88 17.24
CA ILE A 43 6.69 -6.71 17.86
C ILE A 43 7.76 -6.53 16.77
N VAL A 44 7.76 -7.40 15.76
CA VAL A 44 8.72 -7.34 14.64
C VAL A 44 8.58 -6.02 13.87
N LEU A 45 7.35 -5.59 13.60
CA LEU A 45 7.05 -4.30 12.97
C LEU A 45 7.60 -3.13 13.81
N ALA A 46 7.36 -3.12 15.12
CA ALA A 46 7.84 -2.05 16.00
C ALA A 46 9.38 -1.97 16.02
N VAL A 47 10.07 -3.12 16.12
CA VAL A 47 11.53 -3.20 16.04
C VAL A 47 12.02 -2.72 14.68
N GLY A 48 11.38 -3.15 13.58
CA GLY A 48 11.72 -2.73 12.22
C GLY A 48 11.58 -1.22 12.01
N MET A 49 10.50 -0.62 12.51
CA MET A 49 10.31 0.83 12.48
C MET A 49 11.40 1.57 13.26
N LEU A 50 11.79 1.09 14.45
CA LEU A 50 12.89 1.66 15.22
C LEU A 50 14.23 1.56 14.49
N LEU A 51 14.50 0.44 13.80
CA LEU A 51 15.70 0.27 13.00
C LEU A 51 15.72 1.27 11.83
N ILE A 52 14.64 1.40 11.07
CA ILE A 52 14.56 2.36 9.96
C ILE A 52 14.71 3.81 10.46
N ALA A 53 14.13 4.14 11.62
CA ALA A 53 14.25 5.47 12.22
C ALA A 53 15.69 5.90 12.51
N LYS A 54 16.58 4.96 12.84
CA LYS A 54 18.01 5.25 13.07
C LYS A 54 18.76 5.75 11.83
N PHE A 55 18.24 5.49 10.63
CA PHE A 55 18.90 5.83 9.35
C PHE A 55 18.24 7.01 8.63
N TYR A 56 17.41 7.80 9.31
CA TYR A 56 16.67 8.90 8.68
C TYR A 56 17.56 9.98 8.08
N ASP A 57 18.72 10.23 8.67
CA ASP A 57 19.76 11.13 8.15
C ASP A 57 20.19 10.76 6.72
N VAL A 58 20.30 9.46 6.42
CA VAL A 58 20.66 8.96 5.08
C VAL A 58 19.44 8.74 4.19
N LEU A 59 18.30 8.35 4.77
CA LEU A 59 17.12 7.94 4.01
C LEU A 59 16.25 9.13 3.54
N LEU A 60 16.27 10.28 4.21
CA LEU A 60 15.39 11.42 3.91
C LEU A 60 15.85 12.24 2.68
N ASN A 61 15.94 11.58 1.52
CA ASN A 61 16.19 12.22 0.24
C ASN A 61 15.30 11.61 -0.86
N ILE A 62 15.11 12.38 -1.95
CA ILE A 62 14.20 11.99 -3.03
C ILE A 62 14.60 10.69 -3.75
N ARG A 63 15.91 10.37 -3.81
CA ARG A 63 16.39 9.15 -4.49
C ARG A 63 16.04 7.90 -3.68
N ARG A 64 16.27 7.94 -2.36
CA ARG A 64 15.89 6.86 -1.43
C ARG A 64 14.39 6.73 -1.31
N TYR A 65 13.66 7.85 -1.30
CA TYR A 65 12.20 7.84 -1.35
C TYR A 65 11.66 7.09 -2.57
N PHE A 66 12.21 7.36 -3.76
CA PHE A 66 11.83 6.65 -4.97
C PHE A 66 12.16 5.15 -4.89
N GLN A 67 13.35 4.78 -4.42
CA GLN A 67 13.78 3.38 -4.32
C GLN A 67 12.91 2.59 -3.34
N ILE A 68 12.68 3.13 -2.14
CA ILE A 68 11.89 2.49 -1.09
C ILE A 68 10.42 2.46 -1.48
N GLY A 69 9.87 3.56 -2.01
CA GLY A 69 8.50 3.61 -2.48
C GLY A 69 8.25 2.56 -3.57
N LEU A 70 9.11 2.48 -4.59
CA LEU A 70 8.99 1.47 -5.64
C LEU A 70 9.11 0.05 -5.07
N PHE A 71 10.02 -0.19 -4.14
CA PHE A 71 10.14 -1.47 -3.46
C PHE A 71 8.84 -1.85 -2.75
N VAL A 72 8.21 -0.92 -2.02
CA VAL A 72 6.93 -1.15 -1.33
C VAL A 72 5.83 -1.52 -2.32
N GLU A 73 5.65 -0.78 -3.43
CA GLU A 73 4.64 -1.11 -4.44
C GLU A 73 4.94 -2.49 -5.10
N LEU A 74 6.21 -2.83 -5.35
CA LEU A 74 6.58 -4.15 -5.88
C LEU A 74 6.30 -5.29 -4.91
N VAL A 75 6.50 -5.07 -3.61
CA VAL A 75 6.09 -6.02 -2.56
C VAL A 75 4.58 -6.21 -2.62
N MET A 76 3.80 -5.13 -2.68
CA MET A 76 2.33 -5.18 -2.76
C MET A 76 1.85 -5.96 -3.98
N LEU A 77 2.41 -5.69 -5.17
CA LEU A 77 2.13 -6.47 -6.37
C LEU A 77 2.43 -7.96 -6.20
N GLY A 78 3.59 -8.29 -5.61
CA GLY A 78 3.97 -9.66 -5.32
C GLY A 78 2.97 -10.37 -4.41
N LEU A 79 2.48 -9.71 -3.37
CA LEU A 79 1.49 -10.27 -2.45
C LEU A 79 0.16 -10.56 -3.14
N ILE A 80 -0.33 -9.66 -3.99
CA ILE A 80 -1.57 -9.87 -4.76
C ILE A 80 -1.43 -11.07 -5.69
N ILE A 81 -0.30 -11.18 -6.40
CA ILE A 81 -0.03 -12.31 -7.31
C ILE A 81 0.03 -13.63 -6.53
N ILE A 82 0.77 -13.68 -5.43
CA ILE A 82 0.87 -14.87 -4.58
C ILE A 82 -0.52 -15.30 -4.09
N PHE A 83 -1.34 -14.35 -3.65
CA PHE A 83 -2.70 -14.64 -3.22
C PHE A 83 -3.57 -15.18 -4.36
N LEU A 84 -3.50 -14.61 -5.57
CA LEU A 84 -4.26 -15.07 -6.73
C LEU A 84 -3.85 -16.47 -7.20
N LEU A 85 -2.57 -16.84 -7.07
CA LEU A 85 -2.05 -18.15 -7.46
C LEU A 85 -2.34 -19.25 -6.43
N HIS A 86 -2.26 -18.93 -5.13
CA HIS A 86 -2.46 -19.88 -4.04
C HIS A 86 -3.42 -19.32 -2.99
N PRO A 87 -4.72 -19.17 -3.29
CA PRO A 87 -5.65 -18.51 -2.38
C PRO A 87 -5.94 -19.35 -1.12
N TYR A 88 -6.20 -18.67 -0.01
CA TYR A 88 -6.71 -19.23 1.26
C TYR A 88 -5.89 -20.35 1.93
N THR A 89 -4.60 -20.44 1.65
CA THR A 89 -3.69 -21.31 2.41
C THR A 89 -3.13 -20.58 3.64
N TYR A 90 -2.75 -21.31 4.68
CA TYR A 90 -2.07 -20.75 5.85
C TYR A 90 -0.78 -20.00 5.44
N MET A 91 -0.01 -20.58 4.52
CA MET A 91 1.26 -19.99 4.06
C MET A 91 1.02 -18.69 3.30
N THR A 92 -0.01 -18.63 2.43
CA THR A 92 -0.40 -17.40 1.75
C THR A 92 -0.84 -16.33 2.74
N ALA A 93 -1.67 -16.68 3.73
CA ALA A 93 -2.09 -15.74 4.76
C ALA A 93 -0.89 -15.17 5.53
N LEU A 94 0.07 -16.03 5.91
CA LEU A 94 1.29 -15.63 6.62
C LEU A 94 2.19 -14.73 5.76
N LEU A 95 2.35 -15.04 4.47
CA LEU A 95 3.13 -14.24 3.53
C LEU A 95 2.49 -12.87 3.29
N VAL A 96 1.17 -12.83 3.06
CA VAL A 96 0.44 -11.57 2.90
C VAL A 96 0.57 -10.73 4.17
N TYR A 97 0.32 -11.31 5.35
CA TYR A 97 0.50 -10.61 6.62
C TYR A 97 1.91 -10.06 6.81
N SER A 98 2.93 -10.90 6.60
CA SER A 98 4.34 -10.52 6.77
C SER A 98 4.77 -9.44 5.77
N GLY A 99 4.30 -9.54 4.51
CA GLY A 99 4.57 -8.53 3.51
C GLY A 99 3.93 -7.18 3.84
N TYR A 100 2.69 -7.17 4.34
CA TYR A 100 2.09 -5.94 4.87
C TYR A 100 2.91 -5.35 6.02
N GLN A 101 3.35 -6.17 6.99
CA GLN A 101 4.22 -5.68 8.07
C GLN A 101 5.50 -5.05 7.51
N LEU A 102 6.15 -5.69 6.54
CA LEU A 102 7.35 -5.16 5.89
C LEU A 102 7.10 -3.80 5.23
N THR A 103 5.99 -3.62 4.53
CA THR A 103 5.65 -2.31 3.93
C THR A 103 5.35 -1.25 4.99
N PHE A 104 4.65 -1.61 6.07
CA PHE A 104 4.31 -0.71 7.17
C PHE A 104 5.54 -0.24 7.95
N MET A 105 6.62 -1.04 8.01
CA MET A 105 7.88 -0.60 8.61
C MET A 105 8.41 0.71 7.99
N PHE A 106 8.18 0.92 6.69
CA PHE A 106 8.59 2.14 5.98
C PHE A 106 7.55 3.27 6.03
N GLY A 107 6.36 3.05 6.60
CA GLY A 107 5.24 3.99 6.55
C GLY A 107 5.58 5.36 7.16
N ALA A 108 6.08 5.39 8.39
CA ALA A 108 6.45 6.63 9.07
C ALA A 108 7.56 7.40 8.33
N TYR A 109 8.52 6.66 7.75
CA TYR A 109 9.57 7.23 6.92
C TYR A 109 9.00 7.89 5.66
N LEU A 110 8.14 7.18 4.92
CA LEU A 110 7.57 7.66 3.66
C LEU A 110 6.72 8.91 3.87
N VAL A 111 5.94 8.98 4.95
CA VAL A 111 5.14 10.17 5.29
C VAL A 111 6.05 11.38 5.55
N ARG A 112 7.11 11.23 6.35
CA ARG A 112 8.03 12.34 6.64
C ARG A 112 8.80 12.78 5.40
N ALA A 113 9.31 11.83 4.63
CA ALA A 113 10.03 12.12 3.39
C ALA A 113 9.16 12.85 2.37
N GLU A 114 7.88 12.50 2.27
CA GLU A 114 6.92 13.19 1.40
C GLU A 114 6.77 14.68 1.76
N THR A 115 6.64 15.00 3.05
CA THR A 115 6.59 16.39 3.53
C THR A 115 7.81 17.20 3.07
N LEU A 116 9.00 16.60 3.15
CA LEU A 116 10.26 17.23 2.74
C LEU A 116 10.40 17.37 1.21
N ILE A 117 9.78 16.47 0.43
CA ILE A 117 9.88 16.47 -1.04
C ILE A 117 8.89 17.46 -1.67
N VAL A 118 7.65 17.51 -1.17
CA VAL A 118 6.58 18.36 -1.74
C VAL A 118 6.76 19.83 -1.34
N LYS A 119 7.34 20.10 -0.16
CA LYS A 119 7.79 21.41 0.40
C LYS A 119 6.73 22.51 0.57
N LYS A 120 5.76 22.64 -0.34
CA LYS A 120 4.74 23.71 -0.32
C LYS A 120 3.48 23.22 0.38
N ALA A 121 3.02 23.96 1.39
CA ALA A 121 1.81 23.66 2.15
C ALA A 121 0.59 23.41 1.25
N VAL A 122 0.34 24.28 0.26
CA VAL A 122 -0.77 24.12 -0.70
C VAL A 122 -0.68 22.81 -1.49
N ALA A 123 0.53 22.38 -1.85
CA ALA A 123 0.73 21.13 -2.57
C ALA A 123 0.51 19.91 -1.65
N LEU A 124 0.93 19.99 -0.39
CA LEU A 124 0.65 18.98 0.63
C LEU A 124 -0.86 18.83 0.88
N THR A 125 -1.58 19.94 1.04
CA THR A 125 -3.05 19.90 1.19
C THR A 125 -3.72 19.18 0.03
N LYS A 126 -3.30 19.43 -1.22
CA LYS A 126 -3.85 18.73 -2.39
C LYS A 126 -3.54 17.24 -2.36
N VAL A 127 -2.33 16.86 -1.94
CA VAL A 127 -1.94 15.45 -1.80
C VAL A 127 -2.78 14.76 -0.74
N ASP A 128 -2.97 15.38 0.43
CA ASP A 128 -3.73 14.77 1.52
C ASP A 128 -5.23 14.67 1.23
N ILE A 129 -5.83 15.69 0.62
CA ILE A 129 -7.21 15.61 0.11
C ILE A 129 -7.33 14.45 -0.88
N SER A 130 -6.38 14.33 -1.81
CA SER A 130 -6.37 13.27 -2.81
C SER A 130 -6.31 11.86 -2.20
N LYS A 131 -5.52 11.66 -1.13
CA LYS A 131 -5.49 10.40 -0.38
C LYS A 131 -6.83 10.11 0.28
N GLN A 132 -7.41 11.09 0.97
CA GLN A 132 -8.68 10.92 1.69
C GLN A 132 -9.83 10.60 0.74
N VAL A 133 -9.93 11.32 -0.38
CA VAL A 133 -10.94 11.05 -1.40
C VAL A 133 -10.72 9.66 -2.01
N GLY A 134 -9.47 9.32 -2.36
CA GLY A 134 -9.14 7.99 -2.88
C GLY A 134 -9.56 6.88 -1.91
N TYR A 135 -9.17 6.99 -0.65
CA TYR A 135 -9.54 6.05 0.40
C TYR A 135 -11.05 5.90 0.57
N LEU A 136 -11.79 7.01 0.65
CA LEU A 136 -13.25 7.00 0.77
C LEU A 136 -13.91 6.32 -0.44
N VAL A 137 -13.51 6.69 -1.65
CA VAL A 137 -14.03 6.09 -2.89
C VAL A 137 -13.72 4.59 -2.93
N GLY A 138 -12.54 4.18 -2.45
CA GLY A 138 -12.16 2.77 -2.33
C GLY A 138 -13.06 2.02 -1.35
N MET A 139 -13.30 2.58 -0.16
CA MET A 139 -14.19 1.97 0.83
C MET A 139 -15.63 1.84 0.32
N VAL A 140 -16.18 2.90 -0.27
CA VAL A 140 -17.53 2.87 -0.86
C VAL A 140 -17.60 1.85 -1.99
N GLY A 141 -16.58 1.81 -2.86
CA GLY A 141 -16.48 0.82 -3.93
C GLY A 141 -16.46 -0.61 -3.40
N SER A 142 -15.68 -0.88 -2.35
CA SER A 142 -15.61 -2.18 -1.67
C SER A 142 -16.95 -2.58 -1.07
N PHE A 143 -17.61 -1.64 -0.38
CA PHE A 143 -18.92 -1.85 0.22
C PHE A 143 -19.97 -2.23 -0.84
N ILE A 144 -20.06 -1.46 -1.92
CA ILE A 144 -20.98 -1.73 -3.03
C ILE A 144 -20.65 -3.08 -3.68
N PHE A 145 -19.37 -3.37 -3.92
CA PHE A 145 -18.93 -4.64 -4.50
C PHE A 145 -19.43 -5.84 -3.70
N TYR A 146 -19.25 -5.84 -2.37
CA TYR A 146 -19.70 -6.93 -1.51
C TYR A 146 -21.23 -7.07 -1.40
N GLN A 147 -21.99 -6.01 -1.68
CA GLN A 147 -23.45 -6.03 -1.68
C GLN A 147 -24.04 -6.56 -3.00
N ILE A 148 -23.37 -6.33 -4.13
CA ILE A 148 -23.87 -6.70 -5.47
C ILE A 148 -23.40 -8.09 -5.90
N VAL A 149 -22.18 -8.48 -5.54
CA VAL A 149 -21.60 -9.76 -5.96
C VAL A 149 -22.19 -10.88 -5.11
N ASP A 150 -23.15 -11.61 -5.65
CA ASP A 150 -23.73 -12.79 -5.00
C ASP A 150 -22.80 -13.99 -5.11
N ALA A 151 -21.90 -14.12 -4.13
CA ALA A 151 -20.93 -15.20 -4.02
C ALA A 151 -20.53 -15.41 -2.56
N THR A 152 -19.84 -16.53 -2.27
CA THR A 152 -19.29 -16.75 -0.93
C THR A 152 -18.26 -15.67 -0.56
N LYS A 153 -18.05 -15.42 0.75
CA LYS A 153 -17.07 -14.42 1.23
C LYS A 153 -15.68 -14.61 0.63
N GLN A 154 -15.24 -15.86 0.50
CA GLN A 154 -13.97 -16.18 -0.16
C GLN A 154 -14.03 -15.83 -1.65
N GLN A 155 -15.04 -16.27 -2.39
CA GLN A 155 -15.14 -15.92 -3.82
C GLN A 155 -15.19 -14.40 -4.07
N GLN A 156 -15.94 -13.64 -3.27
CA GLN A 156 -15.97 -12.18 -3.36
C GLN A 156 -14.57 -11.58 -3.18
N VAL A 157 -13.84 -12.00 -2.14
CA VAL A 157 -12.48 -11.53 -1.90
C VAL A 157 -11.55 -11.93 -3.04
N TYR A 158 -11.62 -13.16 -3.53
CA TYR A 158 -10.82 -13.62 -4.65
C TYR A 158 -11.06 -12.77 -5.92
N MET A 159 -12.33 -12.52 -6.25
CA MET A 159 -12.73 -11.67 -7.38
C MET A 159 -12.22 -10.22 -7.23
N LEU A 160 -12.32 -9.66 -6.02
CA LEU A 160 -11.83 -8.30 -5.74
C LEU A 160 -10.31 -8.18 -5.98
N HIS A 161 -9.53 -9.24 -5.79
CA HIS A 161 -8.09 -9.21 -6.00
C HIS A 161 -7.67 -9.03 -7.47
N TYR A 162 -8.51 -9.41 -8.43
CA TYR A 162 -8.26 -9.07 -9.84
C TYR A 162 -8.37 -7.56 -10.07
N LEU A 163 -9.34 -6.89 -9.44
CA LEU A 163 -9.43 -5.43 -9.49
C LEU A 163 -8.23 -4.78 -8.79
N LEU A 164 -7.86 -5.29 -7.61
CA LEU A 164 -6.67 -4.82 -6.88
C LEU A 164 -5.40 -4.95 -7.72
N LEU A 165 -5.23 -6.05 -8.46
CA LEU A 165 -4.10 -6.25 -9.36
C LEU A 165 -4.02 -5.17 -10.44
N VAL A 166 -5.14 -4.84 -11.08
CA VAL A 166 -5.20 -3.78 -12.11
C VAL A 166 -4.85 -2.42 -11.50
N VAL A 167 -5.42 -2.11 -10.33
CA VAL A 167 -5.15 -0.87 -9.60
C VAL A 167 -3.67 -0.77 -9.22
N GLU A 168 -3.06 -1.85 -8.74
CA GLU A 168 -1.65 -1.89 -8.35
C GLU A 168 -0.70 -1.62 -9.54
N VAL A 169 -1.01 -2.19 -10.70
CA VAL A 169 -0.25 -1.90 -11.93
C VAL A 169 -0.35 -0.40 -12.30
N VAL A 170 -1.53 0.20 -12.15
CA VAL A 170 -1.73 1.65 -12.36
C VAL A 170 -0.94 2.47 -11.34
N ILE A 171 -0.92 2.06 -10.07
CA ILE A 171 -0.15 2.71 -9.00
C ILE A 171 1.33 2.73 -9.35
N ILE A 172 1.92 1.58 -9.69
CA ILE A 172 3.34 1.47 -10.05
C ILE A 172 3.67 2.38 -11.25
N MET A 173 2.83 2.36 -12.30
CA MET A 173 3.01 3.22 -13.46
C MET A 173 2.98 4.71 -13.10
N LEU A 174 2.01 5.13 -12.29
CA LEU A 174 1.87 6.52 -11.85
C LEU A 174 3.01 6.94 -10.92
N PHE A 175 3.45 6.03 -10.03
CA PHE A 175 4.58 6.26 -9.14
C PHE A 175 5.85 6.54 -9.96
N ILE A 176 6.18 5.66 -10.92
CA ILE A 176 7.35 5.86 -11.79
C ILE A 176 7.23 7.16 -12.57
N LYS A 177 6.07 7.45 -13.17
CA LYS A 177 5.81 8.71 -13.89
C LYS A 177 5.84 9.96 -13.01
N SER A 178 5.80 9.82 -11.69
CA SER A 178 5.87 10.94 -10.74
C SER A 178 7.30 11.42 -10.54
N PHE A 179 8.32 10.62 -10.87
CA PHE A 179 9.72 10.95 -10.65
C PHE A 179 10.49 11.02 -11.96
N GLU A 180 10.92 12.22 -12.34
CA GLU A 180 11.84 12.41 -13.46
C GLU A 180 13.28 12.20 -12.99
N ARG A 181 14.00 11.32 -13.70
CA ARG A 181 15.47 11.25 -13.62
C ARG A 181 16.02 12.33 -14.56
N HIS A 182 16.85 13.23 -14.04
CA HIS A 182 17.73 14.00 -14.91
C HIS A 182 18.72 13.01 -15.53
N LYS A 183 18.83 13.03 -16.86
CA LYS A 183 19.96 12.42 -17.56
C LYS A 183 21.22 13.20 -17.22
#